data_AF-A0A1I5H355-F1
#
_entry.id   AF-A0A1I5H355-F1
#
_cell.length_a   1.000
_cell.length_b   1.000
_cell.length_c   1.000
_cell.angle_alpha   90.00
_cell.angle_beta   90.00
_cell.angle_gamma   90.00
#
_symmetry.space_group_name_H-M   'P 1'
#
loop_
_entity.id
_entity.type
_entity.pdbx_description
1 polymer ?
#
loop_
_entity_poly.entity_id
_entity_poly.type
_entity_poly.pdbx_seq_one_letter_code
_entity_poly.pdbx_strand_id
1 'polypeptide(L)'
;MGVLIIIIGLISIFVLRAINSTPEAIGKRGENEIAKDLYSINFGGYEGYCLKNIYVPREDGSTSEIDLLYITCKGFFVIESKNYSGYIFGNDRRKEWTSTLYGGRAWFGRSKVNKYKFYNPVWQNNTHIKALKHYLGDISAVSIIVFGGNCELKNINVNANNVYICYENDLKKLIKSIWNATPTRYTREEVERYYNRLLPLTGATTEAKRAHVQKIYEKQQGEKCPRCGGTLVLRQAKKGIYAGNQFYGCSNYPKCKFIRNN
;
A
#
# COMPACT_ATOMS: atom_id res chain seq x y z
N MET A 1 52.34 2.35 8.77
CA MET A 1 51.59 2.80 7.56
C MET A 1 50.46 1.88 7.10
N GLY A 2 50.30 0.65 7.62
CA GLY A 2 49.25 -0.28 7.15
C GLY A 2 47.84 -0.09 7.74
N VAL A 3 47.70 0.51 8.93
CA VAL A 3 46.41 0.61 9.63
C VAL A 3 45.60 1.86 9.23
N LEU A 4 46.26 2.94 8.80
CA LEU A 4 45.60 4.19 8.41
C LEU A 4 44.93 4.11 7.02
N ILE A 5 45.42 3.24 6.13
CA ILE A 5 44.88 3.04 4.77
C ILE A 5 43.58 2.21 4.80
N ILE A 6 43.43 1.28 5.76
CA ILE A 6 42.22 0.45 5.89
C ILE A 6 41.04 1.26 6.46
N ILE A 7 41.28 2.21 7.36
CA ILE A 7 40.23 3.08 7.93
C ILE A 7 39.73 4.09 6.88
N ILE A 8 40.62 4.64 6.05
CA ILE A 8 40.23 5.54 4.93
C ILE A 8 39.47 4.78 3.84
N GLY A 9 39.84 3.51 3.56
CA GLY A 9 39.14 2.62 2.63
C GLY A 9 37.72 2.22 3.09
N LEU A 10 37.53 1.95 4.37
CA LEU A 10 36.20 1.60 4.92
C LEU A 10 35.28 2.82 5.03
N ILE A 11 35.80 4.01 5.36
CA ILE A 11 35.04 5.26 5.38
C ILE A 11 34.63 5.67 3.96
N SER A 12 35.51 5.52 2.96
CA SER A 12 35.18 5.86 1.57
C SER A 12 34.17 4.89 0.93
N ILE A 13 34.22 3.59 1.26
CA ILE A 13 33.17 2.63 0.87
C ILE A 13 31.82 2.94 1.56
N PHE A 14 31.84 3.39 2.81
CA PHE A 14 30.61 3.76 3.54
C PHE A 14 30.00 5.06 3.04
N VAL A 15 30.84 6.05 2.69
CA VAL A 15 30.42 7.34 2.12
C VAL A 15 29.91 7.18 0.68
N LEU A 16 30.51 6.32 -0.14
CA LEU A 16 29.99 6.01 -1.49
C LEU A 16 28.65 5.25 -1.44
N ARG A 17 28.43 4.39 -0.44
CA ARG A 17 27.13 3.73 -0.22
C ARG A 17 26.03 4.70 0.24
N ALA A 18 26.39 5.74 0.99
CA ALA A 18 25.44 6.75 1.46
C ALA A 18 25.02 7.78 0.39
N ILE A 19 25.78 7.92 -0.70
CA ILE A 19 25.59 8.96 -1.72
C ILE A 19 24.96 8.42 -3.04
N ASN A 20 24.94 7.09 -3.28
CA ASN A 20 24.59 6.52 -4.60
C ASN A 20 23.19 5.87 -4.69
N SER A 21 22.14 6.47 -4.12
CA SER A 21 20.76 6.04 -4.42
C SER A 21 20.14 6.98 -5.45
N THR A 22 19.77 6.48 -6.63
CA THR A 22 19.08 7.31 -7.65
C THR A 22 17.67 7.70 -7.15
N PRO A 23 17.06 8.79 -7.65
CA PRO A 23 15.70 9.16 -7.30
C PRO A 23 14.69 8.01 -7.48
N GLU A 24 14.86 7.19 -8.52
CA GLU A 24 14.03 6.02 -8.79
C GLU A 24 14.25 4.92 -7.75
N ALA A 25 15.51 4.66 -7.35
CA ALA A 25 15.83 3.69 -6.32
C ALA A 25 15.28 4.11 -4.94
N ILE A 26 15.31 5.41 -4.65
CA ILE A 26 14.75 6.03 -3.45
C ILE A 26 13.22 5.90 -3.44
N GLY A 27 12.54 6.22 -4.54
CA GLY A 27 11.09 6.06 -4.69
C GLY A 27 10.67 4.60 -4.47
N LYS A 28 11.32 3.67 -5.17
CA LYS A 28 11.08 2.23 -5.05
C LYS A 28 11.32 1.70 -3.63
N ARG A 29 12.28 2.27 -2.89
CA ARG A 29 12.51 1.92 -1.47
C ARG A 29 11.32 2.34 -0.62
N GLY A 30 10.86 3.58 -0.73
CA GLY A 30 9.68 4.06 0.01
C GLY A 30 8.43 3.22 -0.28
N GLU A 31 8.16 2.93 -1.56
CA GLU A 31 7.05 2.04 -1.96
C GLU A 31 7.15 0.63 -1.36
N ASN A 32 8.36 0.06 -1.32
CA ASN A 32 8.59 -1.26 -0.74
C ASN A 32 8.36 -1.28 0.78
N GLU A 33 8.80 -0.25 1.50
CA GLU A 33 8.55 -0.14 2.95
C GLU A 33 7.05 0.01 3.24
N ILE A 34 6.35 0.84 2.48
CA ILE A 34 4.89 0.95 2.61
C ILE A 34 4.20 -0.40 2.33
N ALA A 35 4.60 -1.12 1.26
CA ALA A 35 4.04 -2.44 0.97
C ALA A 35 4.26 -3.46 2.10
N LYS A 36 5.41 -3.41 2.79
CA LYS A 36 5.67 -4.25 3.99
C LYS A 36 4.75 -3.87 5.14
N ASP A 37 4.54 -2.58 5.36
CA ASP A 37 3.63 -2.09 6.40
C ASP A 37 2.18 -2.53 6.15
N LEU A 38 1.73 -2.47 4.90
CA LEU A 38 0.42 -3.01 4.48
C LEU A 38 0.33 -4.52 4.71
N TYR A 39 1.37 -5.27 4.36
CA TYR A 39 1.45 -6.71 4.63
C TYR A 39 1.39 -7.01 6.13
N SER A 40 2.03 -6.18 6.97
CA SER A 40 2.01 -6.33 8.43
C SER A 40 0.62 -6.10 9.04
N ILE A 41 -0.07 -5.01 8.68
CA ILE A 41 -1.41 -4.73 9.23
C ILE A 41 -2.47 -5.73 8.75
N ASN A 42 -2.26 -6.36 7.60
CA ASN A 42 -3.12 -7.41 7.06
C ASN A 42 -3.28 -8.60 8.03
N PHE A 43 -2.22 -9.00 8.76
CA PHE A 43 -2.30 -10.04 9.78
C PHE A 43 -3.02 -9.60 11.06
N GLY A 44 -3.21 -8.29 11.25
CA GLY A 44 -3.88 -7.69 12.40
C GLY A 44 -5.38 -7.43 12.20
N GLY A 45 -6.01 -8.04 11.18
CA GLY A 45 -7.46 -7.90 10.90
C GLY A 45 -7.84 -6.77 9.94
N TYR A 46 -6.86 -6.07 9.35
CA TYR A 46 -7.08 -5.04 8.34
C TYR A 46 -6.85 -5.66 6.95
N GLU A 47 -7.67 -6.64 6.57
CA GLU A 47 -7.38 -7.51 5.43
C GLU A 47 -7.50 -6.85 4.04
N GLY A 48 -6.59 -7.19 3.12
CA GLY A 48 -6.61 -6.71 1.74
C GLY A 48 -5.45 -7.20 0.86
N TYR A 49 -5.52 -6.86 -0.43
CA TYR A 49 -4.47 -7.13 -1.42
C TYR A 49 -3.68 -5.87 -1.75
N CYS A 50 -2.36 -6.01 -1.78
CA CYS A 50 -1.44 -4.94 -2.14
C CYS A 50 -0.90 -5.18 -3.56
N LEU A 51 -1.05 -4.19 -4.44
CA LEU A 51 -0.51 -4.18 -5.79
C LEU A 51 0.37 -2.95 -5.97
N LYS A 52 1.44 -3.10 -6.77
CA LYS A 52 2.38 -2.02 -7.11
C LYS A 52 2.52 -1.88 -8.60
N ASN A 53 2.89 -0.68 -9.05
CA ASN A 53 3.22 -0.37 -10.44
C ASN A 53 2.13 -0.88 -11.39
N ILE A 54 0.90 -0.44 -11.13
CA ILE A 54 -0.29 -0.86 -11.87
C ILE A 54 -0.51 0.13 -12.99
N TYR A 55 -0.54 -0.36 -14.21
CA TYR A 55 -0.71 0.42 -15.43
C TYR A 55 -2.17 0.33 -15.88
N VAL A 56 -3.02 1.23 -15.36
CA VAL A 56 -4.47 1.24 -15.60
C VAL A 56 -4.81 2.06 -16.85
N PRO A 57 -5.52 1.49 -17.85
CA PRO A 57 -5.96 2.25 -19.02
C PRO A 57 -6.87 3.44 -18.65
N ARG A 58 -6.70 4.55 -19.37
CA ARG A 58 -7.53 5.76 -19.28
C ARG A 58 -8.46 5.87 -20.48
N GLU A 59 -9.45 6.77 -20.38
CA GLU A 59 -10.43 7.05 -21.43
C GLU A 59 -9.81 7.53 -22.75
N ASP A 60 -8.71 8.29 -22.67
CA ASP A 60 -8.00 8.84 -23.82
C ASP A 60 -7.05 7.84 -24.50
N GLY A 61 -7.10 6.56 -24.09
CA GLY A 61 -6.21 5.50 -24.59
C GLY A 61 -4.80 5.53 -23.99
N SER A 62 -4.46 6.53 -23.16
CA SER A 62 -3.23 6.55 -22.39
C SER A 62 -3.34 5.66 -21.15
N THR A 63 -2.25 5.57 -20.38
CA THR A 63 -2.19 4.74 -19.18
C THR A 63 -1.91 5.59 -17.95
N SER A 64 -2.59 5.29 -16.85
CA SER A 64 -2.21 5.76 -15.52
C SER A 64 -1.37 4.72 -14.82
N GLU A 65 -0.13 5.06 -14.50
CA GLU A 65 0.64 4.34 -13.50
C GLU A 65 0.08 4.67 -12.11
N ILE A 66 -0.06 3.64 -11.28
CA ILE A 66 -0.43 3.73 -9.87
C ILE A 66 0.65 3.01 -9.08
N ASP A 67 1.39 3.76 -8.28
CA ASP A 67 2.55 3.25 -7.54
C ASP A 67 2.15 2.15 -6.57
N LEU A 68 1.10 2.39 -5.78
CA LEU A 68 0.64 1.47 -4.76
C LEU A 68 -0.88 1.53 -4.57
N LEU A 69 -1.51 0.34 -4.55
CA LEU A 69 -2.93 0.18 -4.34
C LEU A 69 -3.20 -0.89 -3.28
N TYR A 70 -4.02 -0.54 -2.29
CA TYR A 70 -4.51 -1.48 -1.29
C TYR A 70 -6.00 -1.72 -1.46
N ILE A 71 -6.37 -2.94 -1.83
CA ILE A 71 -7.74 -3.36 -2.16
C ILE A 71 -8.32 -4.09 -0.95
N THR A 72 -9.35 -3.53 -0.32
CA THR A 72 -9.89 -4.02 0.95
C THR A 72 -11.41 -4.13 0.93
N CYS A 73 -11.99 -4.74 1.95
CA CYS A 73 -13.44 -4.77 2.14
C CYS A 73 -14.05 -3.38 2.44
N LYS A 74 -13.22 -2.39 2.82
CA LYS A 74 -13.65 -1.00 3.11
C LYS A 74 -13.65 -0.10 1.88
N GLY A 75 -12.86 -0.44 0.86
CA GLY A 75 -12.50 0.47 -0.21
C GLY A 75 -11.14 0.19 -0.83
N PHE A 76 -10.83 0.95 -1.87
CA PHE A 76 -9.51 1.04 -2.47
C PHE A 76 -8.74 2.17 -1.80
N PHE A 77 -7.58 1.90 -1.20
CA PHE A 77 -6.67 2.95 -0.76
C PHE A 77 -5.62 3.14 -1.85
N VAL A 78 -5.74 4.23 -2.58
CA VAL A 78 -4.80 4.61 -3.63
C VAL A 78 -3.71 5.43 -2.95
N ILE A 79 -2.49 4.91 -2.93
CA ILE A 79 -1.41 5.45 -2.13
C ILE A 79 -0.34 6.00 -3.06
N GLU A 80 -0.10 7.30 -2.93
CA GLU A 80 0.98 8.01 -3.64
C GLU A 80 2.14 8.23 -2.66
N SER A 81 3.33 7.72 -2.97
CA SER A 81 4.51 7.86 -2.12
C SER A 81 5.44 8.94 -2.66
N LYS A 82 5.77 9.94 -1.83
CA LYS A 82 6.67 11.04 -2.18
C LYS A 82 7.84 11.08 -1.21
N ASN A 83 9.04 10.85 -1.70
CA ASN A 83 10.26 11.00 -0.91
C ASN A 83 10.95 12.33 -1.23
N TYR A 84 10.81 13.31 -0.33
CA TYR A 84 11.40 14.64 -0.48
C TYR A 84 12.25 15.02 0.73
N SER A 85 12.93 16.15 0.64
CA SER A 85 13.65 16.76 1.76
C SER A 85 13.27 18.24 1.90
N GLY A 86 13.51 18.78 3.09
CA GLY A 86 13.22 20.17 3.41
C GLY A 86 11.73 20.47 3.55
N TYR A 87 11.35 21.74 3.46
CA TYR A 87 9.96 22.13 3.73
C TYR A 87 9.08 21.97 2.51
N ILE A 88 7.90 21.41 2.73
CA ILE A 88 6.88 21.21 1.69
C ILE A 88 5.72 22.16 1.93
N PHE A 89 5.30 22.81 0.84
CA PHE A 89 4.18 23.75 0.78
C PHE A 89 3.26 23.39 -0.38
N GLY A 90 1.96 23.43 -0.15
CA GLY A 90 1.00 22.94 -1.14
C GLY A 90 -0.44 23.22 -0.77
N ASN A 91 -1.30 23.19 -1.78
CA ASN A 91 -2.75 23.15 -1.58
C ASN A 91 -3.43 22.37 -2.72
N ASP A 92 -4.69 22.02 -2.53
CA ASP A 92 -5.50 21.29 -3.51
C ASP A 92 -5.96 22.14 -4.71
N ARG A 93 -5.76 23.47 -4.69
CA ARG A 93 -6.20 24.38 -5.76
C ARG A 93 -5.15 24.60 -6.85
N ARG A 94 -3.88 24.31 -6.58
CA ARG A 94 -2.77 24.54 -7.51
C ARG A 94 -2.26 23.24 -8.12
N LYS A 95 -1.88 23.31 -9.41
CA LYS A 95 -1.32 22.17 -10.17
C LYS A 95 0.03 21.70 -9.64
N GLU A 96 0.77 22.56 -8.94
CA GLU A 96 2.12 22.28 -8.45
C GLU A 96 2.28 22.67 -6.98
N TRP A 97 3.04 21.85 -6.27
CA TRP A 97 3.51 22.09 -4.91
C TRP A 97 4.97 22.53 -4.92
N THR A 98 5.49 22.95 -3.76
CA THR A 98 6.85 23.46 -3.62
C THR A 98 7.60 22.74 -2.52
N SER A 99 8.79 22.25 -2.82
CA SER A 99 9.79 21.83 -1.84
C SER A 99 10.87 22.91 -1.72
N THR A 100 11.36 23.16 -0.50
CA THR A 100 12.47 24.09 -0.25
C THR A 100 13.64 23.41 0.43
N LEU A 101 14.84 23.54 -0.16
CA LEU A 101 16.09 22.99 0.37
C LEU A 101 17.04 24.11 0.80
N TYR A 102 17.80 23.87 1.87
CA TYR A 102 18.88 24.77 2.28
C TYR A 102 19.97 24.81 1.21
N GLY A 103 20.29 26.00 0.72
CA GLY A 103 21.25 26.25 -0.35
C GLY A 103 22.54 26.92 0.12
N GLY A 104 22.85 26.86 1.42
CA GLY A 104 24.02 27.53 2.01
C GLY A 104 23.69 28.90 2.61
N ARG A 105 24.72 29.71 2.88
CA ARG A 105 24.56 31.11 3.33
C ARG A 105 24.78 32.07 2.16
N ALA A 106 23.96 33.11 2.09
CA ALA A 106 24.19 34.26 1.23
C ALA A 106 25.35 35.11 1.77
N TRP A 107 25.89 36.00 0.93
CA TRP A 107 27.01 36.90 1.25
C TRP A 107 26.80 37.68 2.56
N PHE A 108 25.55 37.96 2.94
CA PHE A 108 25.19 38.67 4.17
C PHE A 108 24.73 37.75 5.31
N GLY A 109 25.13 36.47 5.31
CA GLY A 109 24.85 35.50 6.37
C GLY A 109 23.41 34.96 6.42
N ARG A 110 22.49 35.47 5.58
CA ARG A 110 21.13 34.92 5.44
C ARG A 110 21.16 33.52 4.82
N SER A 111 20.33 32.61 5.30
CA SER A 111 20.17 31.29 4.68
C SER A 111 19.64 31.44 3.25
N LYS A 112 20.38 30.89 2.28
CA LYS A 112 19.92 30.71 0.90
C LYS A 112 18.98 29.51 0.88
N VAL A 113 17.86 29.64 0.19
CA VAL A 113 16.86 28.58 0.06
C VAL A 113 16.57 28.37 -1.41
N ASN A 114 16.76 27.13 -1.89
CA ASN A 114 16.39 26.74 -3.24
C ASN A 114 14.96 26.20 -3.23
N LYS A 115 14.15 26.59 -4.23
CA LYS A 115 12.74 26.16 -4.36
C LYS A 115 12.60 25.26 -5.58
N TYR A 116 11.94 24.13 -5.41
CA TYR A 116 11.67 23.16 -6.48
C TYR A 116 10.18 22.94 -6.58
N LYS A 117 9.65 23.04 -7.80
CA LYS A 117 8.25 22.73 -8.11
C LYS A 117 8.11 21.26 -8.45
N PHE A 118 7.03 20.65 -7.99
CA PHE A 118 6.65 19.30 -8.36
C PHE A 118 5.14 19.22 -8.53
N TYR A 119 4.68 18.28 -9.35
CA TYR A 119 3.27 18.11 -9.62
C TYR A 119 2.50 17.77 -8.34
N ASN A 120 1.29 18.33 -8.21
CA ASN A 120 0.47 18.15 -7.03
C ASN A 120 0.08 16.67 -6.84
N PRO A 121 0.52 16.01 -5.76
CA PRO A 121 0.27 14.59 -5.55
C PRO A 121 -1.21 14.27 -5.32
N VAL A 122 -2.00 15.23 -4.82
CA VAL A 122 -3.46 15.07 -4.70
C VAL A 122 -4.12 14.98 -6.08
N TRP A 123 -3.67 15.80 -7.03
CA TRP A 123 -4.19 15.78 -8.41
C TRP A 123 -3.74 14.52 -9.15
N GLN A 124 -2.51 14.09 -8.92
CA GLN A 124 -1.99 12.83 -9.42
C GLN A 124 -2.88 11.66 -8.98
N ASN A 125 -3.10 11.53 -7.67
CA ASN A 125 -3.89 10.44 -7.13
C ASN A 125 -5.37 10.51 -7.53
N ASN A 126 -5.94 11.72 -7.68
CA ASN A 126 -7.28 11.89 -8.25
C ASN A 126 -7.37 11.38 -9.70
N THR A 127 -6.31 11.53 -10.48
CA THR A 127 -6.24 11.00 -11.86
C THR A 127 -6.21 9.47 -11.83
N HIS A 128 -5.47 8.87 -10.89
CA HIS A 128 -5.42 7.42 -10.67
C HIS A 128 -6.80 6.86 -10.29
N ILE A 129 -7.49 7.52 -9.37
CA ILE A 129 -8.85 7.12 -8.94
C ILE A 129 -9.83 7.19 -10.10
N LYS A 130 -9.76 8.24 -10.94
CA LYS A 130 -10.60 8.34 -12.14
C LYS A 130 -10.34 7.18 -13.10
N ALA A 131 -9.07 6.84 -13.37
CA ALA A 131 -8.72 5.70 -14.21
C ALA A 131 -9.22 4.37 -13.63
N LEU A 132 -9.08 4.16 -12.31
CA LEU A 132 -9.62 2.97 -11.63
C LEU A 132 -11.15 2.88 -11.73
N LYS A 133 -11.87 3.99 -11.54
CA LYS A 133 -13.33 4.03 -11.68
C LYS A 133 -13.78 3.74 -13.10
N HIS A 134 -13.08 4.28 -14.08
CA HIS A 134 -13.33 3.97 -15.49
C HIS A 134 -13.13 2.47 -15.76
N TYR A 135 -12.01 1.90 -15.30
CA TYR A 135 -11.68 0.50 -15.56
C TYR A 135 -12.54 -0.51 -14.78
N LEU A 136 -12.84 -0.24 -13.50
CA LEU A 136 -13.50 -1.17 -12.60
C LEU A 136 -15.01 -0.96 -12.43
N GLY A 137 -15.53 0.21 -12.85
CA GLY A 137 -16.86 0.69 -12.52
C GLY A 137 -16.87 1.51 -11.24
N ASP A 138 -18.07 1.78 -10.70
CA ASP A 138 -18.18 2.60 -9.50
C ASP A 138 -17.57 1.88 -8.28
N ILE A 139 -16.48 2.45 -7.77
CA ILE A 139 -15.75 1.95 -6.61
C ILE A 139 -15.58 3.05 -5.56
N SER A 140 -15.55 2.65 -4.29
CA SER A 140 -15.20 3.51 -3.18
C SER A 140 -13.69 3.57 -3.03
N ALA A 141 -13.10 4.74 -3.28
CA ALA A 141 -11.67 4.96 -3.18
C ALA A 141 -11.34 6.06 -2.18
N VAL A 142 -10.23 5.87 -1.47
CA VAL A 142 -9.58 6.85 -0.58
C VAL A 142 -8.22 7.19 -1.17
N SER A 143 -7.94 8.49 -1.28
CA SER A 143 -6.64 9.00 -1.71
C SER A 143 -5.75 9.21 -0.49
N ILE A 144 -4.59 8.56 -0.44
CA ILE A 144 -3.60 8.75 0.63
C ILE A 144 -2.29 9.21 0.00
N ILE A 145 -1.81 10.38 0.40
CA ILE A 145 -0.48 10.89 0.01
C ILE A 145 0.47 10.70 1.19
N VAL A 146 1.54 9.95 0.95
CA VAL A 146 2.52 9.59 1.98
C VAL A 146 3.81 10.33 1.70
N PHE A 147 4.27 11.12 2.67
CA PHE A 147 5.56 11.80 2.60
C PHE A 147 6.61 11.06 3.42
N GLY A 148 7.66 10.61 2.73
CA GLY A 148 8.86 10.03 3.32
C GLY A 148 10.05 11.01 3.30
N GLY A 149 11.17 10.55 3.83
CA GLY A 149 12.45 11.28 3.81
C GLY A 149 12.54 12.36 4.89
N ASN A 150 13.49 13.28 4.71
CA ASN A 150 13.78 14.35 5.67
C ASN A 150 12.99 15.62 5.32
N CYS A 151 11.68 15.48 5.11
CA CYS A 151 10.80 16.60 4.80
C CYS A 151 9.90 16.99 5.97
N GLU A 152 9.46 18.24 5.97
CA GLU A 152 8.48 18.75 6.93
C GLU A 152 7.36 19.49 6.18
N LEU A 153 6.12 19.06 6.40
CA LEU A 153 4.92 19.68 5.85
C LEU A 153 4.62 20.97 6.64
N LYS A 154 4.78 22.14 6.01
CA LYS A 154 4.62 23.44 6.71
C LYS A 154 3.26 24.09 6.49
N ASN A 155 2.81 24.19 5.24
CA ASN A 155 1.54 24.84 4.90
C ASN A 155 0.86 24.02 3.81
N ILE A 156 0.19 22.95 4.25
CA ILE A 156 -0.59 22.06 3.40
C ILE A 156 -2.07 22.35 3.66
N ASN A 157 -2.78 22.84 2.64
CA ASN A 157 -4.21 23.12 2.72
C ASN A 157 -4.97 22.27 1.69
N VAL A 158 -5.62 21.21 2.17
CA VAL A 158 -6.39 20.28 1.34
C VAL A 158 -7.75 20.08 2.01
N ASN A 159 -8.82 20.48 1.31
CA ASN A 159 -10.21 20.45 1.80
C ASN A 159 -11.06 19.44 1.00
N ALA A 160 -10.44 18.38 0.50
CA ALA A 160 -11.11 17.34 -0.26
C ALA A 160 -11.52 16.17 0.64
N ASN A 161 -12.77 15.72 0.50
CA ASN A 161 -13.26 14.52 1.17
C ASN A 161 -12.47 13.28 0.70
N ASN A 162 -12.22 12.34 1.62
CA ASN A 162 -11.48 11.11 1.36
C ASN A 162 -10.04 11.31 0.82
N VAL A 163 -9.45 12.48 1.07
CA VAL A 163 -8.02 12.74 0.82
C VAL A 163 -7.31 12.85 2.16
N TYR A 164 -6.29 12.03 2.36
CA TYR A 164 -5.46 12.04 3.55
C TYR A 164 -4.00 12.26 3.17
N ILE A 165 -3.30 13.00 4.03
CA ILE A 165 -1.87 13.27 3.87
C ILE A 165 -1.21 12.93 5.19
N CYS A 166 -0.18 12.09 5.15
CA CYS A 166 0.55 11.71 6.35
C CYS A 166 2.04 11.50 6.06
N TYR A 167 2.83 11.41 7.12
CA TYR A 167 4.19 10.88 7.01
C TYR A 167 4.15 9.35 6.93
N GLU A 168 5.22 8.75 6.40
CA GLU A 168 5.37 7.29 6.29
C GLU A 168 5.15 6.59 7.64
N ASN A 169 5.72 7.12 8.73
CA ASN A 169 5.60 6.56 10.08
C ASN A 169 4.17 6.58 10.64
N ASP A 170 3.30 7.46 10.13
CA ASP A 170 1.91 7.60 10.59
C ASP A 170 0.93 6.77 9.76
N LEU A 171 1.36 6.22 8.62
CA LEU A 171 0.48 5.57 7.65
C LEU A 171 -0.32 4.41 8.27
N LYS A 172 0.32 3.54 9.06
CA LYS A 172 -0.36 2.42 9.72
C LYS A 172 -1.47 2.92 10.64
N LYS A 173 -1.21 3.96 11.43
CA LYS A 173 -2.20 4.55 12.34
C LYS A 173 -3.36 5.16 11.56
N LEU A 174 -3.05 5.88 10.48
CA LEU A 174 -4.04 6.47 9.59
C LEU A 174 -4.96 5.40 8.98
N ILE A 175 -4.39 4.34 8.38
CA ILE A 175 -5.16 3.27 7.76
C ILE A 175 -6.10 2.60 8.76
N LYS A 176 -5.62 2.32 9.98
CA LYS A 176 -6.46 1.75 11.05
C LYS A 176 -7.61 2.69 11.43
N SER A 177 -7.34 3.99 11.52
CA SER A 177 -8.36 4.99 11.80
C SER A 177 -9.43 5.05 10.70
N ILE A 178 -9.01 5.11 9.43
CA ILE A 178 -9.92 5.08 8.28
C ILE A 178 -10.75 3.80 8.29
N TRP A 179 -10.12 2.66 8.51
CA TRP A 179 -10.77 1.35 8.55
C TRP A 179 -11.88 1.28 9.59
N ASN A 180 -11.59 1.72 10.83
CA ASN A 180 -12.54 1.66 11.94
C ASN A 180 -13.70 2.64 11.77
N ALA A 181 -13.46 3.77 11.10
CA ALA A 181 -14.51 4.75 10.79
C ALA A 181 -15.35 4.37 9.56
N THR A 182 -14.91 3.39 8.77
CA THR A 182 -15.52 3.07 7.47
C THR A 182 -16.35 1.77 7.55
N PRO A 183 -17.62 1.76 7.11
CA PRO A 183 -18.40 0.52 7.04
C PRO A 183 -17.81 -0.42 5.99
N THR A 184 -18.05 -1.72 6.17
CA THR A 184 -17.69 -2.72 5.16
C THR A 184 -18.55 -2.53 3.91
N ARG A 185 -17.91 -2.47 2.74
CA ARG A 185 -18.55 -2.21 1.44
C ARG A 185 -18.50 -3.38 0.47
N TYR A 186 -17.48 -4.23 0.60
CA TYR A 186 -17.24 -5.33 -0.33
C TYR A 186 -17.12 -6.64 0.42
N THR A 187 -17.66 -7.71 -0.15
CA THR A 187 -17.38 -9.06 0.35
C THR A 187 -15.96 -9.48 0.00
N ARG A 188 -15.48 -10.56 0.60
CA ARG A 188 -14.16 -11.11 0.30
C ARG A 188 -14.04 -11.52 -1.18
N GLU A 189 -15.08 -12.12 -1.73
CA GLU A 189 -15.12 -12.57 -3.12
C GLU A 189 -15.05 -11.38 -4.09
N GLU A 190 -15.66 -10.25 -3.73
CA GLU A 190 -15.58 -9.03 -4.54
C GLU A 190 -14.18 -8.41 -4.51
N VAL A 191 -13.55 -8.37 -3.33
CA VAL A 191 -12.16 -7.93 -3.17
C VAL A 191 -11.21 -8.80 -3.99
N GLU A 192 -11.36 -10.12 -3.94
CA GLU A 192 -10.61 -11.08 -4.74
C GLU A 192 -10.84 -10.87 -6.25
N ARG A 193 -12.08 -10.61 -6.67
CA ARG A 193 -12.42 -10.28 -8.06
C ARG A 193 -11.72 -9.01 -8.55
N TYR A 194 -11.71 -7.93 -7.74
CA TYR A 194 -11.01 -6.70 -8.11
C TYR A 194 -9.50 -6.89 -8.22
N TYR A 195 -8.91 -7.60 -7.25
CA TYR A 195 -7.50 -7.95 -7.27
C TYR A 195 -7.12 -8.73 -8.54
N ASN A 196 -7.88 -9.76 -8.90
CA ASN A 196 -7.61 -10.57 -10.07
C ASN A 196 -7.76 -9.80 -11.40
N ARG A 197 -8.61 -8.77 -11.45
CA ARG A 197 -8.73 -7.88 -12.62
C ARG A 197 -7.55 -6.93 -12.77
N LEU A 198 -6.97 -6.46 -11.67
CA LEU A 198 -5.88 -5.47 -11.68
C LEU A 198 -4.50 -6.11 -11.74
N LEU A 199 -4.33 -7.33 -11.23
CA LEU A 199 -3.04 -8.03 -11.20
C LEU A 199 -2.36 -8.12 -12.59
N PRO A 200 -3.07 -8.44 -13.69
CA PRO A 200 -2.45 -8.48 -15.02
C PRO A 200 -1.90 -7.14 -15.50
N LEU A 201 -2.35 -6.03 -14.93
CA LEU A 201 -1.91 -4.67 -15.27
C LEU A 201 -0.61 -4.27 -14.56
N THR A 202 0.01 -5.17 -13.81
CA THR A 202 1.33 -4.93 -13.22
C THR A 202 2.43 -5.25 -14.24
N GLY A 203 3.36 -4.32 -14.48
CA GLY A 203 4.31 -4.30 -15.62
C GLY A 203 5.45 -5.34 -15.65
N ALA A 204 5.15 -6.66 -15.56
CA ALA A 204 5.89 -7.88 -15.99
C ALA A 204 7.44 -8.03 -15.74
N THR A 205 8.08 -9.13 -15.25
CA THR A 205 7.80 -10.51 -14.72
C THR A 205 9.11 -11.10 -14.09
N THR A 206 9.14 -11.96 -13.06
CA THR A 206 8.80 -13.43 -13.06
C THR A 206 8.27 -13.94 -11.70
N GLU A 207 8.71 -13.41 -10.57
CA GLU A 207 8.25 -13.83 -9.22
C GLU A 207 6.80 -13.42 -8.94
N ALA A 208 6.33 -12.30 -9.48
CA ALA A 208 4.97 -11.80 -9.30
C ALA A 208 3.89 -12.73 -9.88
N LYS A 209 4.23 -13.54 -10.89
CA LYS A 209 3.34 -14.58 -11.47
C LYS A 209 3.46 -15.94 -10.75
N ARG A 210 4.59 -16.26 -10.09
CA ARG A 210 4.80 -17.56 -9.40
C ARG A 210 4.36 -17.56 -7.94
N ALA A 211 4.57 -16.48 -7.19
CA ALA A 211 4.19 -16.41 -5.77
C ALA A 211 2.68 -16.27 -5.54
N HIS A 212 1.97 -15.64 -6.48
CA HIS A 212 0.50 -15.59 -6.50
C HIS A 212 -0.11 -16.99 -6.74
N VAL A 213 0.50 -17.81 -7.62
CA VAL A 213 0.10 -19.21 -7.85
C VAL A 213 0.35 -20.07 -6.59
N GLN A 214 1.48 -19.96 -5.91
CA GLN A 214 1.78 -20.83 -4.74
C GLN A 214 0.91 -20.52 -3.50
N LYS A 215 0.73 -19.25 -3.13
CA LYS A 215 0.01 -18.89 -1.89
C LYS A 215 -1.51 -19.05 -1.99
N ILE A 216 -2.09 -19.06 -3.19
CA ILE A 216 -3.52 -19.36 -3.38
C ILE A 216 -3.76 -20.87 -3.22
N TYR A 217 -2.86 -21.74 -3.72
CA TYR A 217 -2.93 -23.19 -3.51
C TYR A 217 -2.72 -23.59 -2.04
N GLU A 218 -1.86 -22.91 -1.28
CA GLU A 218 -1.61 -23.23 0.15
C GLU A 218 -2.70 -22.72 1.10
N LYS A 219 -3.31 -21.57 0.82
CA LYS A 219 -4.29 -20.93 1.72
C LYS A 219 -5.74 -21.40 1.48
N GLN A 220 -6.02 -22.06 0.34
CA GLN A 220 -7.33 -22.62 0.01
C GLN A 220 -7.46 -24.13 0.29
N GLN A 221 -6.36 -24.85 0.55
CA GLN A 221 -6.46 -26.17 1.19
C GLN A 221 -6.75 -25.97 2.67
N GLY A 222 -8.04 -25.75 2.99
CA GLY A 222 -8.54 -25.78 4.35
C GLY A 222 -7.99 -26.99 5.09
N GLU A 223 -7.74 -26.83 6.39
CA GLU A 223 -7.16 -27.86 7.22
C GLU A 223 -7.77 -29.24 6.94
N LYS A 224 -6.92 -30.27 6.82
CA LYS A 224 -7.42 -31.61 6.55
C LYS A 224 -8.05 -32.18 7.81
N CYS A 225 -9.22 -32.77 7.63
CA CYS A 225 -9.90 -33.54 8.65
C CYS A 225 -8.98 -34.71 9.05
N PRO A 226 -8.55 -34.79 10.32
CA PRO A 226 -7.61 -35.82 10.77
C PRO A 226 -8.24 -37.23 10.73
N ARG A 227 -9.57 -37.33 10.55
CA ARG A 227 -10.29 -38.60 10.50
C ARG A 227 -10.36 -39.21 9.11
N CYS A 228 -10.45 -38.39 8.05
CA CYS A 228 -10.71 -38.91 6.70
C CYS A 228 -9.97 -38.16 5.58
N GLY A 229 -9.15 -37.17 5.90
CA GLY A 229 -8.42 -36.37 4.92
C GLY A 229 -9.26 -35.40 4.10
N GLY A 230 -10.58 -35.32 4.31
CA GLY A 230 -11.43 -34.30 3.68
C GLY A 230 -11.15 -32.90 4.22
N THR A 231 -11.51 -31.84 3.49
CA THR A 231 -11.24 -30.44 3.90
C THR A 231 -12.16 -30.01 5.05
N LEU A 232 -11.64 -29.28 6.05
CA LEU A 232 -12.44 -28.62 7.08
C LEU A 232 -13.01 -27.30 6.53
N VAL A 233 -14.31 -27.12 6.73
CA VAL A 233 -15.06 -25.94 6.28
C VAL A 233 -15.76 -25.27 7.46
N LEU A 234 -15.80 -23.94 7.48
CA LEU A 234 -16.50 -23.18 8.52
C LEU A 234 -18.01 -23.36 8.37
N ARG A 235 -18.69 -23.75 9.44
CA ARG A 235 -20.14 -23.98 9.51
C ARG A 235 -20.72 -23.22 10.70
N GLN A 236 -22.01 -22.94 10.66
CA GLN A 236 -22.75 -22.31 11.75
C GLN A 236 -23.79 -23.28 12.31
N ALA A 237 -23.86 -23.38 13.64
CA ALA A 237 -24.85 -24.20 14.32
C ALA A 237 -26.26 -23.60 14.12
N LYS A 238 -27.19 -24.42 13.62
CA LYS A 238 -28.55 -23.96 13.25
C LYS A 238 -29.60 -24.13 14.35
N LYS A 239 -29.37 -24.98 15.36
CA LYS A 239 -30.35 -25.35 16.39
C LYS A 239 -29.68 -25.65 17.73
N GLY A 240 -30.43 -25.53 18.82
CA GLY A 240 -29.98 -25.81 20.20
C GLY A 240 -29.33 -24.60 20.89
N ILE A 241 -28.79 -24.81 22.11
CA ILE A 241 -28.19 -23.76 22.95
C ILE A 241 -26.96 -23.08 22.32
N TYR A 242 -26.37 -23.69 21.28
CA TYR A 242 -25.23 -23.19 20.53
C TYR A 242 -25.61 -22.60 19.16
N ALA A 243 -26.90 -22.43 18.87
CA ALA A 243 -27.34 -21.86 17.60
C ALA A 243 -26.72 -20.47 17.38
N GLY A 244 -26.18 -20.24 16.18
CA GLY A 244 -25.47 -19.01 15.84
C GLY A 244 -23.95 -19.13 15.94
N ASN A 245 -23.41 -20.05 16.74
CA ASN A 245 -21.95 -20.23 16.88
C ASN A 245 -21.34 -20.88 15.64
N GLN A 246 -20.11 -20.49 15.32
CA GLN A 246 -19.34 -21.04 14.20
C GLN A 246 -18.36 -22.13 14.66
N PHE A 247 -18.19 -23.16 13.84
CA PHE A 247 -17.24 -24.26 14.06
C PHE A 247 -16.73 -24.80 12.72
N TYR A 248 -15.55 -25.42 12.72
CA TYR A 248 -15.05 -26.14 11.54
C TYR A 248 -15.64 -27.55 11.51
N GLY A 249 -16.28 -27.92 10.41
CA GLY A 249 -16.80 -29.27 10.17
C GLY A 249 -16.21 -29.88 8.90
N CYS A 250 -16.07 -31.20 8.86
CA CYS A 250 -15.60 -31.86 7.64
C CYS A 250 -16.55 -31.62 6.45
N SER A 251 -15.99 -31.39 5.26
CA SER A 251 -16.73 -31.29 4.00
C SER A 251 -17.55 -32.55 3.71
N ASN A 252 -17.08 -33.72 4.17
CA ASN A 252 -17.69 -35.02 3.88
C ASN A 252 -18.85 -35.38 4.83
N TYR A 253 -19.41 -34.43 5.59
CA TYR A 253 -20.65 -34.64 6.33
C TYR A 253 -21.80 -34.98 5.36
N PRO A 254 -22.68 -35.97 5.66
CA PRO A 254 -22.84 -36.66 6.94
C PRO A 254 -21.94 -37.89 7.16
N LYS A 255 -21.17 -38.31 6.15
CA LYS A 255 -20.32 -39.51 6.19
C LYS A 255 -19.15 -39.37 7.15
N CYS A 256 -18.59 -38.16 7.28
CA CYS A 256 -17.62 -37.82 8.32
C CYS A 256 -18.16 -36.70 9.20
N LYS A 257 -18.40 -37.02 10.48
CA LYS A 257 -18.97 -36.10 11.48
C LYS A 257 -17.90 -35.39 12.33
N PHE A 258 -16.65 -35.35 11.86
CA PHE A 258 -15.59 -34.64 12.57
C PHE A 258 -15.91 -33.14 12.61
N ILE A 259 -15.77 -32.57 13.81
CA ILE A 259 -15.92 -31.15 14.09
C ILE A 259 -14.74 -30.68 14.92
N ARG A 260 -14.38 -29.41 14.77
CA ARG A 260 -13.44 -28.71 15.62
C ARG A 260 -14.04 -27.36 15.96
N ASN A 261 -14.22 -27.11 17.24
CA ASN A 261 -14.70 -25.81 17.71
C ASN A 261 -13.61 -24.77 17.46
N ASN A 262 -14.03 -23.55 17.16
CA ASN A 262 -13.13 -22.41 17.05
C ASN A 262 -12.80 -21.88 18.44
#